data_AF-A0A660SXF3-F1
#
_entry.id   AF-A0A660SXF3-F1
#
_cell.length_a   1.000
_cell.length_b   1.000
_cell.length_c   1.000
_cell.angle_alpha   90.00
_cell.angle_beta   90.00
_cell.angle_gamma   90.00
#
_symmetry.space_group_name_H-M   'P 1'
#
loop_
_entity.id
_entity.type
_entity.pdbx_description
1 polymer ?
#
loop_
_entity_poly.entity_id
_entity_poly.type
_entity_poly.pdbx_seq_one_letter_code
_entity_poly.pdbx_strand_id
1 'polypeptide(L)' 'AAKQLIDWLVSKTGQDALSEQKTYFYPVNPEAALGPGMPAFDSLKTIDVDVQWAGENKSRLVDRWVNEVLTAE' A
#
# COMPACT_ATOMS: atom_id res chain seq x y z
N ALA A 1 -3.63 -9.02 22.75
CA ALA A 1 -3.51 -9.67 21.43
C ALA A 1 -3.58 -8.68 20.27
N ALA A 2 -4.72 -8.03 19.96
CA ALA A 2 -4.83 -7.15 18.77
C ALA A 2 -3.77 -6.03 18.73
N LYS A 3 -3.59 -5.29 19.84
CA LYS A 3 -2.54 -4.26 19.92
C LYS A 3 -1.13 -4.82 19.71
N GLN A 4 -0.81 -5.96 20.31
CA GLN A 4 0.51 -6.61 20.14
C GLN A 4 0.75 -7.01 18.68
N LEU A 5 -0.28 -7.49 17.98
CA LEU A 5 -0.16 -7.80 16.56
C LEU A 5 0.09 -6.54 15.74
N ILE A 6 -0.65 -5.45 15.99
CA ILE A 6 -0.43 -4.17 15.29
C ILE A 6 0.96 -3.61 15.58
N ASP A 7 1.38 -3.61 16.84
CA ASP A 7 2.71 -3.15 17.26
C ASP A 7 3.81 -3.96 16.55
N TRP A 8 3.63 -5.27 16.40
CA TRP A 8 4.54 -6.11 15.63
C TRP A 8 4.51 -5.80 14.12
N LEU A 9 3.33 -5.66 13.51
CA LEU A 9 3.17 -5.39 12.07
C LEU A 9 3.84 -4.08 11.64
N VAL A 10 3.85 -3.05 12.49
CA VAL A 10 4.49 -1.76 12.18
C VAL A 10 5.96 -1.68 12.62
N SER A 11 6.46 -2.68 13.33
CA SER A 11 7.87 -2.76 13.74
C SER A 11 8.80 -3.07 12.57
N LYS A 12 10.09 -2.76 12.73
CA LYS A 12 11.14 -3.15 11.78
C LYS A 12 11.10 -4.66 11.51
N THR A 13 11.07 -5.48 12.56
CA THR A 13 11.03 -6.94 12.43
C THR A 13 9.81 -7.46 11.68
N GLY A 14 8.62 -6.89 11.94
CA GLY A 14 7.40 -7.29 11.23
C GLY A 14 7.44 -6.94 9.75
N GLN A 15 8.01 -5.78 9.40
CA GLN A 15 8.12 -5.37 8.00
C GLN A 15 9.28 -6.06 7.26
N ASP A 16 10.40 -6.34 7.93
CA ASP A 16 11.49 -7.16 7.38
C ASP A 16 10.97 -8.55 6.98
N ALA A 17 10.11 -9.16 7.81
CA ALA A 17 9.50 -10.45 7.50
C ALA A 17 8.70 -10.42 6.19
N LEU A 18 8.03 -9.30 5.85
CA LEU A 18 7.31 -9.16 4.57
C LEU A 18 8.27 -9.11 3.36
N SER A 19 9.43 -8.47 3.54
CA SER A 19 10.48 -8.41 2.51
C SER A 19 11.15 -9.77 2.30
N GLU A 20 11.42 -10.51 3.39
CA GLU A 20 11.96 -11.87 3.35
C GLU A 20 11.03 -12.83 2.60
N GLN A 21 9.71 -12.67 2.75
CA GLN A 21 8.70 -13.42 2.01
C GLN A 21 8.47 -12.92 0.58
N LYS A 22 9.28 -11.96 0.10
CA LYS A 22 9.23 -11.44 -1.29
C LYS A 22 7.84 -10.93 -1.69
N THR A 23 7.17 -10.24 -0.77
CA THR A 23 5.88 -9.58 -1.05
C THR A 23 6.03 -8.35 -1.95
N TYR A 24 7.24 -7.77 -2.00
CA TYR A 24 7.58 -6.54 -2.73
C TYR A 24 6.74 -5.32 -2.37
N PHE A 25 6.17 -5.29 -1.16
CA PHE A 25 5.57 -4.08 -0.61
C PHE A 25 6.65 -3.14 -0.09
N TYR A 26 6.45 -1.85 -0.32
CA TYR A 26 7.31 -0.85 0.30
C TYR A 26 6.98 -0.75 1.80
N PRO A 27 7.98 -0.87 2.69
CA PRO A 27 7.78 -0.69 4.10
C PRO A 27 7.42 0.76 4.42
N VAL A 28 6.59 0.95 5.44
CA VAL A 28 6.27 2.26 6.01
C VAL A 28 7.20 2.61 7.18
N ASN A 29 7.90 1.61 7.73
CA ASN A 29 8.96 1.83 8.70
C ASN A 29 10.27 2.10 7.96
N PRO A 30 10.91 3.27 8.13
CA PRO A 30 12.11 3.65 7.38
C PRO A 30 13.35 2.81 7.71
N GLU A 31 13.34 2.05 8.80
CA GLU A 31 14.44 1.16 9.19
C GLU A 31 14.31 -0.26 8.60
N ALA A 32 13.17 -0.59 7.99
CA ALA A 32 12.94 -1.90 7.41
C ALA A 32 13.64 -2.07 6.05
N ALA A 33 14.06 -3.29 5.75
CA ALA A 33 14.77 -3.61 4.52
C ALA A 33 13.81 -3.67 3.32
N LEU A 34 14.28 -3.19 2.16
CA LEU A 34 13.61 -3.43 0.89
C LEU A 34 13.89 -4.84 0.37
N GLY A 35 12.95 -5.38 -0.39
CA GLY A 35 13.17 -6.62 -1.12
C GLY A 35 14.29 -6.49 -2.17
N PRO A 36 15.06 -7.55 -2.46
CA PRO A 36 16.10 -7.51 -3.49
C PRO A 36 15.58 -7.01 -4.84
N GLY A 37 16.25 -6.00 -5.39
CA GLY A 37 15.89 -5.41 -6.70
C GLY A 37 14.83 -4.30 -6.65
N MET A 38 14.25 -4.01 -5.49
CA MET A 38 13.39 -2.83 -5.34
C MET A 38 14.25 -1.54 -5.33
N PRO A 39 13.90 -0.52 -6.12
CA PRO A 39 14.57 0.77 -6.03
C PRO A 39 14.20 1.49 -4.73
N ALA A 40 14.96 2.52 -4.36
CA ALA A 40 14.60 3.38 -3.25
C ALA A 40 13.26 4.10 -3.55
N PHE A 41 12.40 4.24 -2.54
CA PHE A 41 11.06 4.81 -2.76
C PHE A 41 11.11 6.25 -3.29
N ASP A 42 12.07 7.05 -2.85
CA ASP A 42 12.30 8.44 -3.28
C ASP A 42 12.73 8.57 -4.76
N SER A 43 13.21 7.49 -5.36
CA SER A 43 13.52 7.45 -6.79
C SER A 43 12.30 7.25 -7.69
N LEU A 44 11.14 6.91 -7.10
CA LEU A 44 9.90 6.69 -7.83
C LEU A 44 9.17 8.02 -8.09
N LYS A 45 8.59 8.16 -9.29
CA LYS A 45 7.67 9.26 -9.61
C LYS A 45 6.28 8.93 -9.09
N THR A 46 6.03 9.26 -7.82
CA THR A 46 4.73 9.05 -7.16
C THR A 46 3.82 10.26 -7.29
N ILE A 47 2.54 10.05 -7.01
CA ILE A 47 1.56 11.12 -6.74
C ILE A 47 1.29 11.18 -5.24
N ASP A 48 0.91 12.35 -4.75
CA ASP A 48 0.40 12.51 -3.39
C ASP A 48 -1.08 12.09 -3.36
N VAL A 49 -1.35 10.93 -2.77
CA VAL A 49 -2.71 10.38 -2.69
C VAL A 49 -3.48 11.05 -1.55
N ASP A 50 -4.57 11.74 -1.89
CA ASP A 50 -5.55 12.18 -0.90
C ASP A 50 -6.45 11.00 -0.49
N VAL A 51 -6.10 10.37 0.63
CA VAL A 51 -6.81 9.19 1.15
C VAL A 51 -8.22 9.52 1.63
N GLN A 52 -8.46 10.74 2.10
CA GLN A 52 -9.78 11.17 2.58
C GLN A 52 -10.72 11.33 1.38
N TRP A 53 -10.30 12.09 0.37
CA TRP A 53 -11.07 12.27 -0.85
C TRP A 53 -11.35 10.93 -1.53
N ALA A 54 -10.35 10.03 -1.60
CA ALA A 54 -10.51 8.70 -2.19
C ALA A 54 -11.56 7.86 -1.44
N GLY A 55 -11.57 7.92 -0.10
CA GLY A 55 -12.56 7.26 0.74
C GLY A 55 -13.96 7.82 0.52
N GLU A 56 -14.12 9.15 0.59
CA GLU A 56 -15.40 9.85 0.41
C GLU A 56 -16.00 9.63 -1.00
N ASN A 57 -15.16 9.46 -2.02
CA ASN A 57 -15.59 9.29 -3.40
C ASN A 57 -15.66 7.83 -3.87
N LYS A 58 -15.32 6.85 -3.02
CA LYS A 58 -15.21 5.44 -3.40
C LYS A 58 -16.43 4.92 -4.15
N SER A 59 -17.63 5.07 -3.58
CA SER A 59 -18.86 4.54 -4.19
C SER A 59 -19.13 5.17 -5.55
N ARG A 60 -19.05 6.51 -5.65
CA ARG A 60 -19.23 7.26 -6.90
C ARG A 60 -18.27 6.78 -8.00
N LEU A 61 -17.01 6.51 -7.66
CA LEU A 61 -16.01 6.06 -8.63
C LEU A 61 -16.24 4.61 -9.06
N VAL A 62 -16.62 3.71 -8.14
CA VAL A 62 -16.97 2.32 -8.47
C VAL A 62 -18.18 2.26 -9.39
N ASP A 63 -19.26 2.99 -9.07
CA ASP A 63 -20.49 2.99 -9.87
C ASP A 63 -20.22 3.47 -11.30
N ARG A 64 -19.41 4.53 -11.46
CA ARG A 64 -18.99 5.02 -12.79
C ARG A 64 -18.17 3.99 -13.54
N TRP A 65 -17.20 3.33 -12.89
CA TRP A 65 -16.40 2.30 -13.55
C TRP A 65 -17.28 1.14 -14.05
N VAL A 66 -18.23 0.68 -13.23
CA VAL A 66 -19.17 -0.37 -13.64
C VAL A 66 -19.96 0.07 -14.87
N ASN A 67 -20.62 1.24 -14.79
CA ASN A 67 -21.57 1.68 -15.83
C ASN A 67 -20.91 2.19 -17.12
N GLU A 68 -19.74 2.83 -17.02
CA GLU A 68 -19.11 3.54 -18.14
C GLU A 68 -17.92 2.78 -18.76
N VAL A 69 -17.31 1.83 -18.03
CA VAL A 69 -16.11 1.12 -18.49
C VAL A 69 -16.33 -0.37 -18.57
N LEU A 70 -16.77 -1.01 -17.47
CA LEU A 70 -16.94 -2.47 -17.46
C LEU A 70 -18.08 -2.91 -18.37
N THR A 71 -19.20 -2.20 -18.35
CA THR A 71 -20.39 -2.53 -19.17
C THR A 71 -20.43 -1.82 -20.52
N ALA A 72 -19.44 -1.00 -20.85
CA ALA A 72 -19.35 -0.37 -22.16
C ALA A 72 -18.88 -1.41 -23.17
N GLU A 73 -19.79 -1.86 -24.05
CA GLU A 73 -19.49 -2.69 -25.23
C GLU A 73 -18.78 -1.90 -26.34
#